data_AF-A0A8T2T265-F1
#
_entry.id   AF-A0A8T2T265-F1
#
_cell.length_a   1.000
_cell.length_b   1.000
_cell.length_c   1.000
_cell.angle_alpha   90.00
_cell.angle_beta   90.00
_cell.angle_gamma   90.00
#
_symmetry.space_group_name_H-M   'P 1'
#
loop_
_entity.id
_entity.type
_entity.pdbx_description
1 polymer ?
#
loop_
_entity_poly.entity_id
_entity_poly.type
_entity_poly.pdbx_seq_one_letter_code
_entity_poly.pdbx_strand_id
1 'polypeptide(L)'
;MFLCLYPRKGRAEARLPDINFDGLFESISIQMPQQEQKVHCILHYFTRVTHCIPKGMLSFERKVLPRGQESLMHCTIRQPNQSFWSESSSSFCPLKVIKDGNIEDHNSNALEVDFANCYLGGGVLRLGCVQEEIRFLISPELIAGMLFMPAMQANESIEIRGAERYSCHTGYSSSFCFAGDYVDTKPRDALGRRRTCIVAIDALMMPGKRQYEDKLMLREVNKAFCGFLDQMEPLLLSISFCYTKEVHQKGSYTDGGCGISDDADRVLVKDEFSTLGIATGNWGCGAFGGDMELKSILQWIAASQAGRPFLTYFSFGVPEGGSLQQVADWIISEGWSVGELWNVLVDYGQRRVSGRLNEGLFKWILPNAAAIQDAQASDTPAEAHYNDLTVFSCIETAEVSHIEDSMAIDSI
;
A
#
# COMPACT_ATOMS: atom_id res chain seq x y z
N MET A 1 -14.05 -9.10 -23.51
CA MET A 1 -14.47 -8.33 -22.34
C MET A 1 -15.43 -7.24 -22.78
N PHE A 2 -14.95 -6.25 -23.55
CA PHE A 2 -15.77 -5.16 -24.08
C PHE A 2 -16.99 -5.62 -24.91
N LEU A 3 -16.79 -6.52 -25.88
CA LEU A 3 -17.88 -7.08 -26.71
C LEU A 3 -18.73 -8.15 -26.00
N CYS A 4 -18.54 -8.35 -24.70
CA CYS A 4 -19.28 -9.31 -23.88
C CYS A 4 -19.25 -10.79 -24.36
N LEU A 5 -18.17 -11.20 -25.02
CA LEU A 5 -18.04 -12.54 -25.62
C LEU A 5 -17.49 -13.64 -24.69
N TYR A 6 -17.06 -13.32 -23.46
CA TYR A 6 -16.55 -14.36 -22.56
C TYR A 6 -17.70 -15.14 -21.91
N PRO A 7 -17.62 -16.48 -21.83
CA PRO A 7 -18.63 -17.28 -21.14
C PRO A 7 -18.61 -17.01 -19.63
N ARG A 8 -19.81 -16.92 -19.02
CA ARG A 8 -19.97 -16.71 -17.57
C ARG A 8 -20.01 -18.01 -16.76
N LYS A 9 -20.44 -19.11 -17.41
CA LYS A 9 -20.61 -20.41 -16.75
C LYS A 9 -19.29 -20.86 -16.12
N GLY A 10 -19.31 -21.30 -14.86
CA GLY A 10 -18.14 -21.83 -14.15
C GLY A 10 -17.28 -20.77 -13.46
N ARG A 11 -17.47 -19.47 -13.75
CA ARG A 11 -16.63 -18.40 -13.17
C ARG A 11 -16.90 -18.19 -11.69
N ALA A 12 -18.17 -18.20 -11.27
CA ALA A 12 -18.54 -18.05 -9.86
C ALA A 12 -18.02 -19.21 -9.01
N GLU A 13 -18.11 -20.44 -9.53
CA GLU A 13 -17.60 -21.65 -8.90
C GLU A 13 -16.07 -21.61 -8.78
N ALA A 14 -15.39 -21.09 -9.80
CA ALA A 14 -13.94 -20.83 -9.79
C ALA A 14 -13.56 -19.60 -8.95
N ARG A 15 -14.52 -18.93 -8.31
CA ARG A 15 -14.34 -17.68 -7.54
C ARG A 15 -13.66 -16.57 -8.35
N LEU A 16 -13.94 -16.48 -9.64
CA LEU A 16 -13.43 -15.44 -10.53
C LEU A 16 -14.37 -14.23 -10.59
N PRO A 17 -13.85 -13.00 -10.77
CA PRO A 17 -14.67 -11.81 -11.03
C PRO A 17 -15.49 -11.92 -12.32
N ASP A 18 -16.53 -11.09 -12.42
CA ASP A 18 -17.18 -10.80 -13.71
C ASP A 18 -16.20 -10.12 -14.68
N ILE A 19 -16.32 -10.40 -15.98
CA ILE A 19 -15.30 -10.00 -16.96
C ILE A 19 -15.86 -9.34 -18.22
N ASN A 20 -17.17 -9.42 -18.43
CA ASN A 20 -17.84 -8.75 -19.53
C ASN A 20 -18.30 -7.35 -19.09
N PHE A 21 -18.35 -6.42 -20.04
CA PHE A 21 -18.57 -5.00 -19.77
C PHE A 21 -20.05 -4.61 -19.70
N ASP A 22 -20.97 -5.58 -19.80
CA ASP A 22 -22.40 -5.33 -19.76
C ASP A 22 -22.86 -4.67 -18.46
N GLY A 23 -22.25 -4.99 -17.31
CA GLY A 23 -22.53 -4.30 -16.05
C GLY A 23 -22.11 -2.83 -16.06
N LEU A 24 -21.03 -2.50 -16.79
CA LEU A 24 -20.60 -1.11 -16.98
C LEU A 24 -21.57 -0.41 -17.92
N PHE A 25 -21.97 -1.04 -19.02
CA PHE A 25 -22.93 -0.45 -19.96
C PHE A 25 -24.31 -0.23 -19.34
N GLU A 26 -24.77 -1.18 -18.51
CA GLU A 26 -26.00 -1.03 -17.73
C GLU A 26 -25.90 0.17 -16.78
N SER A 27 -24.76 0.38 -16.12
CA SER A 27 -24.57 1.50 -15.18
C SER A 27 -24.65 2.89 -15.83
N ILE A 28 -24.36 3.02 -17.13
CA ILE A 28 -24.51 4.29 -17.87
C ILE A 28 -25.98 4.68 -17.97
N SER A 29 -26.89 3.70 -18.11
CA SER A 29 -28.33 3.96 -18.20
C SER A 29 -28.92 4.59 -16.93
N ILE A 30 -28.19 4.52 -15.81
CA ILE A 30 -28.58 5.03 -14.50
C ILE A 30 -28.22 6.54 -14.35
N GLN A 31 -27.71 7.19 -15.41
CA GLN A 31 -27.42 8.64 -15.46
C GLN A 31 -26.45 9.12 -14.37
N MET A 32 -25.49 8.29 -13.99
CA MET A 32 -24.41 8.67 -13.07
C MET A 32 -23.20 9.18 -13.88
N PRO A 33 -22.85 10.49 -13.82
CA PRO A 33 -21.84 11.08 -14.70
C PRO A 33 -20.48 10.38 -14.66
N GLN A 34 -20.05 9.93 -13.48
CA GLN A 34 -18.78 9.22 -13.34
C GLN A 34 -18.74 7.91 -14.13
N GLN A 35 -19.87 7.24 -14.37
CA GLN A 35 -19.89 5.99 -15.15
C GLN A 35 -19.58 6.24 -16.62
N GLU A 36 -20.00 7.37 -17.18
CA GLU A 36 -19.62 7.79 -18.53
C GLU A 36 -18.10 8.04 -18.60
N GLN A 37 -17.53 8.65 -17.56
CA GLN A 37 -16.09 8.93 -17.46
C GLN A 37 -15.25 7.64 -17.41
N LYS A 38 -15.77 6.58 -16.79
CA LYS A 38 -15.14 5.25 -16.83
C LYS A 38 -15.04 4.72 -18.26
N VAL A 39 -16.11 4.87 -19.04
CA VAL A 39 -16.14 4.45 -20.45
C VAL A 39 -15.16 5.28 -21.28
N HIS A 40 -15.02 6.57 -21.00
CA HIS A 40 -14.00 7.42 -21.65
C HIS A 40 -12.58 6.87 -21.46
N CYS A 41 -12.19 6.48 -20.25
CA CYS A 41 -10.88 5.86 -20.01
C CYS A 41 -10.67 4.58 -20.83
N ILE A 42 -11.69 3.70 -20.86
CA ILE A 42 -11.64 2.43 -21.61
C ILE A 42 -11.54 2.67 -23.12
N LEU A 43 -12.38 3.54 -23.68
CA LEU A 43 -12.37 3.87 -25.10
C LEU A 43 -11.07 4.56 -25.51
N HIS A 44 -10.54 5.41 -24.63
CA HIS A 44 -9.25 6.03 -24.84
C HIS A 44 -8.13 4.99 -24.92
N TYR A 45 -8.08 4.05 -23.98
CA TYR A 45 -7.13 2.93 -24.03
C TYR A 45 -7.24 2.13 -25.33
N PHE A 46 -8.45 1.73 -25.74
CA PHE A 46 -8.64 1.00 -26.99
C PHE A 46 -8.21 1.83 -28.21
N THR A 47 -8.47 3.13 -28.21
CA THR A 47 -8.00 4.04 -29.26
C THR A 47 -6.47 4.00 -29.33
N ARG A 48 -5.77 4.15 -28.20
CA ARG A 48 -4.30 4.11 -28.14
C ARG A 48 -3.72 2.80 -28.68
N VAL A 49 -4.16 1.66 -28.15
CA VAL A 49 -3.56 0.36 -28.47
C VAL A 49 -3.91 -0.16 -29.86
N THR A 50 -5.00 0.33 -30.46
CA THR A 50 -5.36 0.00 -31.86
C THR A 50 -4.64 0.87 -32.87
N HIS A 51 -4.26 2.10 -32.51
CA HIS A 51 -3.41 2.97 -33.35
C HIS A 51 -1.94 2.56 -33.29
N CYS A 52 -1.44 2.21 -32.11
CA CYS A 52 -0.07 1.72 -31.91
C CYS A 52 -0.07 0.58 -30.91
N ILE A 53 0.24 -0.64 -31.38
CA ILE A 53 0.28 -1.83 -30.54
C ILE A 53 1.36 -1.63 -29.46
N PRO A 54 1.02 -1.70 -28.16
CA PRO A 54 1.99 -1.54 -27.09
C PRO A 54 3.02 -2.67 -27.15
N LYS A 55 4.28 -2.31 -26.90
CA LYS A 55 5.39 -3.25 -26.78
C LYS A 55 5.72 -3.46 -25.31
N GLY A 56 6.13 -4.66 -24.93
CA GLY A 56 6.57 -4.97 -23.56
C GLY A 56 5.80 -6.14 -22.97
N MET A 57 5.93 -6.29 -21.66
CA MET A 57 5.33 -7.38 -20.91
C MET A 57 4.57 -6.87 -19.69
N LEU A 58 3.56 -7.65 -19.30
CA LEU A 58 2.80 -7.50 -18.08
C LEU A 58 2.85 -8.83 -17.34
N SER A 59 3.22 -8.80 -16.06
CA SER A 59 3.28 -9.98 -15.20
C SER A 59 2.26 -9.87 -14.09
N PHE A 60 1.56 -10.97 -13.82
CA PHE A 60 0.69 -11.11 -12.65
C PHE A 60 1.23 -12.24 -11.80
N GLU A 61 1.45 -11.99 -10.52
CA GLU A 61 1.96 -12.95 -9.56
C GLU A 61 0.97 -13.06 -8.40
N ARG A 62 0.55 -14.29 -8.09
CA ARG A 62 -0.18 -14.56 -6.84
C ARG A 62 0.82 -14.96 -5.78
N LYS A 63 0.96 -14.12 -4.75
CA LYS A 63 1.77 -14.41 -3.58
C LYS A 63 0.92 -15.12 -2.55
N VAL A 64 1.46 -16.18 -1.95
CA VAL A 64 0.78 -16.99 -0.94
C VAL A 64 1.72 -17.23 0.23
N LEU A 65 1.29 -16.85 1.43
CA LEU A 65 1.95 -17.26 2.68
C LEU A 65 1.38 -18.64 3.09
N PRO A 66 2.17 -19.73 3.03
CA PRO A 66 1.66 -21.08 3.30
C PRO A 66 1.11 -21.23 4.73
N ARG A 67 0.05 -22.04 4.89
CA ARG A 67 -0.53 -22.36 6.20
C ARG A 67 0.04 -23.68 6.75
N GLY A 68 0.22 -23.77 8.07
CA GLY A 68 0.64 -25.01 8.72
C GLY A 68 1.99 -25.55 8.25
N GLN A 69 2.17 -26.87 8.19
CA GLN A 69 3.39 -27.56 7.72
C GLN A 69 3.45 -27.78 6.20
N GLU A 70 2.52 -27.23 5.41
CA GLU A 70 2.53 -27.40 3.95
C GLU A 70 3.88 -26.97 3.37
N SER A 71 4.59 -27.94 2.77
CA SER A 71 5.92 -27.73 2.19
C SER A 71 5.73 -27.25 0.76
N LEU A 72 5.64 -25.93 0.57
CA LEU A 72 5.90 -25.34 -0.73
C LEU A 72 7.41 -25.13 -0.83
N MET A 73 8.05 -25.82 -1.79
CA MET A 73 9.51 -25.92 -1.94
C MET A 73 10.25 -24.57 -2.14
N HIS A 74 9.54 -23.44 -2.23
CA HIS A 74 10.11 -22.15 -2.61
C HIS A 74 9.70 -20.96 -1.72
N CYS A 75 8.87 -21.15 -0.68
CA CYS A 75 8.48 -20.05 0.21
C CYS A 75 9.00 -20.30 1.63
N THR A 76 10.08 -19.61 1.99
CA THR A 76 10.76 -19.76 3.29
C THR A 76 9.94 -19.18 4.45
N ILE A 77 9.03 -18.24 4.15
CA ILE A 77 8.25 -17.52 5.14
C ILE A 77 6.80 -18.02 5.12
N ARG A 78 6.37 -18.62 6.24
CA ARG A 78 5.00 -19.10 6.46
C ARG A 78 4.10 -17.95 6.90
N GLN A 79 2.77 -18.19 6.88
CA GLN A 79 1.83 -17.23 7.44
C GLN A 79 2.16 -16.97 8.92
N PRO A 80 2.49 -15.71 9.29
CA PRO A 80 2.84 -15.40 10.67
C PRO A 80 1.70 -15.62 11.65
N ASN A 81 2.04 -16.04 12.87
CA ASN A 81 1.15 -16.10 14.02
C ASN A 81 1.45 -14.93 14.97
N GLN A 82 0.81 -14.91 16.14
CA GLN A 82 1.04 -13.86 17.14
C GLN A 82 2.50 -13.78 17.59
N SER A 83 3.14 -14.93 17.86
CA SER A 83 4.52 -14.97 18.39
C SER A 83 5.53 -14.39 17.41
N PHE A 84 5.35 -14.65 16.10
CA PHE A 84 6.20 -14.05 15.06
C PHE A 84 6.23 -12.52 15.15
N TRP A 85 5.08 -11.89 15.39
CA TRP A 85 5.00 -10.44 15.48
C TRP A 85 5.51 -9.95 16.84
N SER A 86 5.05 -10.54 17.95
CA SER A 86 5.41 -10.09 19.30
C SER A 86 6.89 -10.23 19.64
N GLU A 87 7.59 -11.20 19.03
CA GLU A 87 9.00 -11.49 19.29
C GLU A 87 9.94 -10.86 18.24
N SER A 88 9.41 -10.06 17.30
CA SER A 88 10.24 -9.46 16.26
C SER A 88 11.16 -8.37 16.80
N SER A 89 12.46 -8.52 16.53
CA SER A 89 13.50 -7.51 16.79
C SER A 89 13.76 -6.59 15.59
N SER A 90 12.91 -6.63 14.56
CA SER A 90 13.11 -5.83 13.35
C SER A 90 12.94 -4.34 13.65
N SER A 91 13.87 -3.50 13.19
CA SER A 91 13.73 -2.04 13.26
C SER A 91 12.71 -1.52 12.25
N PHE A 92 12.15 -0.34 12.52
CA PHE A 92 11.25 0.32 11.58
C PHE A 92 11.98 0.90 10.37
N CYS A 93 11.37 0.76 9.19
CA CYS A 93 11.80 1.51 8.03
C CYS A 93 11.33 2.97 8.12
N PRO A 94 12.02 3.92 7.46
CA PRO A 94 11.59 5.31 7.40
C PRO A 94 10.15 5.44 6.88
N LEU A 95 9.33 6.23 7.60
CA LEU A 95 7.96 6.58 7.21
C LEU A 95 7.89 8.06 6.83
N LYS A 96 7.29 8.35 5.68
CA LYS A 96 6.99 9.71 5.23
C LYS A 96 5.50 9.86 4.93
N VAL A 97 4.83 10.76 5.64
CA VAL A 97 3.45 11.13 5.34
C VAL A 97 3.41 12.25 4.31
N ILE A 98 2.59 12.06 3.27
CA ILE A 98 2.28 13.06 2.25
C ILE A 98 0.80 13.38 2.38
N LYS A 99 0.47 14.66 2.58
CA LYS A 99 -0.90 15.12 2.75
C LYS A 99 -1.72 14.99 1.47
N ASP A 100 -1.17 15.49 0.36
CA ASP A 100 -1.86 15.64 -0.92
C ASP A 100 -1.14 14.89 -2.04
N GLY A 101 -1.90 14.40 -3.03
CA GLY A 101 -1.38 13.64 -4.16
C GLY A 101 -1.90 12.20 -4.19
N ASN A 102 -1.54 11.48 -5.25
CA ASN A 102 -1.99 10.11 -5.48
C ASN A 102 -0.83 9.11 -5.43
N ILE A 103 -1.16 7.86 -5.11
CA ILE A 103 -0.19 6.76 -5.04
C ILE A 103 0.46 6.53 -6.41
N GLU A 104 -0.32 6.58 -7.49
CA GLU A 104 0.16 6.36 -8.86
C GLU A 104 1.06 7.47 -9.41
N ASP A 105 1.08 8.63 -8.74
CA ASP A 105 1.92 9.78 -9.09
C ASP A 105 3.24 9.79 -8.30
N HIS A 106 3.46 8.79 -7.42
CA HIS A 106 4.71 8.69 -6.67
C HIS A 106 5.90 8.47 -7.60
N ASN A 107 6.94 9.28 -7.42
CA ASN A 107 8.07 9.37 -8.33
C ASN A 107 9.26 8.48 -7.95
N SER A 108 9.16 7.74 -6.85
CA SER A 108 10.22 6.84 -6.40
C SER A 108 9.96 5.40 -6.84
N ASN A 109 10.99 4.57 -6.75
CA ASN A 109 10.90 3.13 -6.99
C ASN A 109 10.13 2.49 -5.81
N ALA A 110 8.80 2.37 -5.93
CA ALA A 110 7.93 1.86 -4.87
C ALA A 110 6.90 0.85 -5.41
N LEU A 111 6.45 -0.05 -4.52
CA LEU A 111 5.21 -0.80 -4.68
C LEU A 111 4.03 0.12 -4.44
N GLU A 112 3.19 0.29 -5.46
CA GLU A 112 1.96 1.05 -5.42
C GLU A 112 0.84 0.18 -4.87
N VAL A 113 0.31 0.50 -3.69
CA VAL A 113 -0.72 -0.32 -3.06
C VAL A 113 -2.09 -0.07 -3.70
N ASP A 114 -2.71 -1.14 -4.16
CA ASP A 114 -4.11 -1.19 -4.59
C ASP A 114 -4.98 -1.64 -3.41
N PHE A 115 -5.94 -0.79 -3.01
CA PHE A 115 -6.85 -1.02 -1.89
C PHE A 115 -7.98 -1.94 -2.31
N ALA A 116 -7.58 -3.16 -2.64
CA ALA A 116 -8.39 -4.08 -3.42
C ALA A 116 -9.62 -4.63 -2.70
N ASN A 117 -10.59 -5.08 -3.47
CA ASN A 117 -11.51 -6.12 -3.07
C ASN A 117 -10.81 -7.50 -3.12
N CYS A 118 -11.34 -8.51 -2.42
CA CYS A 118 -10.78 -9.86 -2.53
C CYS A 118 -10.94 -10.42 -3.96
N TYR A 119 -11.97 -10.00 -4.70
CA TYR A 119 -12.06 -10.13 -6.15
C TYR A 119 -11.36 -8.94 -6.81
N LEU A 120 -10.17 -9.19 -7.37
CA LEU A 120 -9.35 -8.19 -8.04
C LEU A 120 -10.19 -7.33 -9.02
N GLY A 121 -9.99 -6.01 -8.98
CA GLY A 121 -10.68 -5.03 -9.80
C GLY A 121 -12.06 -4.60 -9.25
N GLY A 122 -12.51 -5.21 -8.15
CA GLY A 122 -13.71 -4.81 -7.43
C GLY A 122 -14.93 -4.54 -8.33
N GLY A 123 -15.44 -3.32 -8.26
CA GLY A 123 -16.58 -2.86 -9.03
C GLY A 123 -16.24 -2.18 -10.35
N VAL A 124 -15.03 -2.36 -10.91
CA VAL A 124 -14.57 -1.56 -12.08
C VAL A 124 -15.48 -1.72 -13.30
N LEU A 125 -16.02 -2.93 -13.52
CA LEU A 125 -16.98 -3.22 -14.59
C LEU A 125 -18.45 -3.08 -14.15
N ARG A 126 -18.71 -2.40 -13.03
CA ARG A 126 -20.05 -2.12 -12.46
C ARG A 126 -20.07 -0.69 -11.89
N LEU A 127 -20.63 -0.47 -10.71
CA LEU A 127 -20.81 0.86 -10.10
C LEU A 127 -19.57 1.39 -9.37
N GLY A 128 -18.57 0.56 -9.07
CA GLY A 128 -17.38 0.95 -8.31
C GLY A 128 -16.59 2.06 -9.02
N CYS A 129 -16.12 3.03 -8.24
CA CYS A 129 -15.37 4.19 -8.74
C CYS A 129 -14.49 4.81 -7.63
N VAL A 130 -13.92 3.98 -6.75
CA VAL A 130 -12.99 4.41 -5.71
C VAL A 130 -11.56 4.03 -6.11
N GLN A 131 -10.62 4.00 -5.17
CA GLN A 131 -9.19 3.87 -5.48
C GLN A 131 -8.84 2.68 -6.40
N GLU A 132 -9.31 1.46 -6.10
CA GLU A 132 -9.06 0.26 -6.93
C GLU A 132 -9.60 0.44 -8.35
N GLU A 133 -10.88 0.82 -8.49
CA GLU A 133 -11.48 0.95 -9.81
C GLU A 133 -10.85 2.07 -10.63
N ILE A 134 -10.54 3.22 -10.00
CA ILE A 134 -9.85 4.33 -10.66
C ILE A 134 -8.49 3.86 -11.18
N ARG A 135 -7.72 3.10 -10.39
CA ARG A 135 -6.43 2.56 -10.82
C ARG A 135 -6.56 1.65 -12.04
N PHE A 136 -7.59 0.79 -12.04
CA PHE A 136 -7.89 -0.10 -13.17
C PHE A 136 -8.42 0.64 -14.40
N LEU A 137 -9.05 1.80 -14.25
CA LEU A 137 -9.52 2.60 -15.37
C LEU A 137 -8.40 3.39 -16.05
N ILE A 138 -7.48 3.95 -15.26
CA ILE A 138 -6.34 4.69 -15.83
C ILE A 138 -5.25 3.77 -16.37
N SER A 139 -5.21 2.51 -15.91
CA SER A 139 -4.34 1.44 -16.42
C SER A 139 -5.15 0.19 -16.81
N PRO A 140 -5.92 0.20 -17.92
CA PRO A 140 -6.89 -0.86 -18.24
C PRO A 140 -6.33 -2.26 -18.46
N GLU A 141 -5.01 -2.39 -18.63
CA GLU A 141 -4.32 -3.68 -18.68
C GLU A 141 -4.52 -4.50 -17.40
N LEU A 142 -4.74 -3.85 -16.25
CA LEU A 142 -5.03 -4.51 -14.97
C LEU A 142 -6.32 -5.35 -15.01
N ILE A 143 -7.31 -4.94 -15.80
CA ILE A 143 -8.58 -5.65 -16.00
C ILE A 143 -8.33 -7.06 -16.57
N ALA A 144 -7.24 -7.28 -17.31
CA ALA A 144 -6.90 -8.61 -17.81
C ALA A 144 -6.68 -9.63 -16.68
N GLY A 145 -6.17 -9.20 -15.51
CA GLY A 145 -5.99 -10.07 -14.34
C GLY A 145 -7.30 -10.66 -13.83
N MET A 146 -8.41 -9.94 -13.97
CA MET A 146 -9.75 -10.39 -13.58
C MET A 146 -10.20 -11.64 -14.35
N LEU A 147 -9.60 -11.92 -15.53
CA LEU A 147 -9.96 -13.09 -16.33
C LEU A 147 -9.57 -14.40 -15.63
N PHE A 148 -8.43 -14.42 -14.93
CA PHE A 148 -7.76 -15.64 -14.46
C PHE A 148 -7.30 -15.61 -12.99
N MET A 149 -7.52 -14.52 -12.24
CA MET A 149 -7.19 -14.44 -10.81
C MET A 149 -8.44 -14.66 -9.94
N PRO A 150 -8.59 -15.82 -9.27
CA PRO A 150 -9.66 -16.05 -8.30
C PRO A 150 -9.61 -15.10 -7.11
N ALA A 151 -10.68 -15.03 -6.32
CA ALA A 151 -10.69 -14.23 -5.11
C ALA A 151 -9.54 -14.60 -4.16
N MET A 152 -8.83 -13.58 -3.67
CA MET A 152 -7.74 -13.72 -2.70
C MET A 152 -8.26 -14.31 -1.39
N GLN A 153 -7.49 -15.22 -0.81
CA GLN A 153 -7.66 -15.65 0.57
C GLN A 153 -6.93 -14.71 1.54
N ALA A 154 -7.17 -14.86 2.84
CA ALA A 154 -6.57 -14.01 3.88
C ALA A 154 -5.03 -14.00 3.89
N ASN A 155 -4.38 -15.05 3.37
CA ASN A 155 -2.92 -15.22 3.31
C ASN A 155 -2.34 -14.96 1.91
N GLU A 156 -3.12 -14.39 1.00
CA GLU A 156 -2.71 -14.17 -0.40
C GLU A 156 -2.64 -12.69 -0.75
N SER A 157 -1.87 -12.33 -1.75
CA SER A 157 -1.92 -11.02 -2.40
C SER A 157 -1.66 -11.21 -3.90
N ILE A 158 -1.91 -10.18 -4.70
CA ILE A 158 -1.60 -10.19 -6.14
C ILE A 158 -0.67 -9.03 -6.44
N GLU A 159 0.47 -9.33 -7.03
CA GLU A 159 1.41 -8.33 -7.54
C GLU A 159 1.34 -8.26 -9.07
N ILE A 160 1.32 -7.04 -9.60
CA ILE A 160 1.19 -6.77 -11.03
C ILE A 160 2.33 -5.86 -11.46
N ARG A 161 3.13 -6.31 -12.42
CA ARG A 161 4.33 -5.60 -12.91
C ARG A 161 4.21 -5.30 -14.38
N GLY A 162 4.49 -4.06 -14.76
CA GLY A 162 4.59 -3.67 -16.17
C GLY A 162 3.40 -2.93 -16.75
N ALA A 163 2.36 -2.67 -15.94
CA ALA A 163 1.18 -1.95 -16.39
C ALA A 163 1.53 -0.53 -16.84
N GLU A 164 1.02 -0.14 -18.00
CA GLU A 164 1.11 1.22 -18.52
C GLU A 164 -0.13 2.03 -18.08
N ARG A 165 0.10 3.26 -17.64
CA ARG A 165 -0.99 4.24 -17.43
C ARG A 165 -1.30 4.91 -18.75
N TYR A 166 -2.58 4.96 -19.11
CA TYR A 166 -3.07 5.55 -20.36
C TYR A 166 -3.86 6.84 -20.14
N SER A 167 -4.50 7.03 -18.98
CA SER A 167 -5.38 8.18 -18.75
C SER A 167 -4.93 9.06 -17.59
N CYS A 168 -5.04 10.37 -17.77
CA CYS A 168 -5.12 11.34 -16.70
C CYS A 168 -6.52 11.30 -16.07
N HIS A 169 -6.63 11.61 -14.78
CA HIS A 169 -7.92 11.70 -14.11
C HIS A 169 -7.93 12.83 -13.08
N THR A 170 -9.13 13.26 -12.72
CA THR A 170 -9.39 14.17 -11.60
C THR A 170 -10.61 13.67 -10.82
N GLY A 171 -10.76 14.13 -9.59
CA GLY A 171 -11.88 13.77 -8.74
C GLY A 171 -11.82 12.33 -8.25
N TYR A 172 -12.84 11.94 -7.50
CA TYR A 172 -12.90 10.64 -6.83
C TYR A 172 -14.37 10.24 -6.61
N SER A 173 -14.68 8.95 -6.69
CA SER A 173 -16.05 8.45 -6.53
C SER A 173 -17.02 9.16 -7.49
N SER A 174 -18.06 9.82 -6.98
CA SER A 174 -19.06 10.54 -7.79
C SER A 174 -18.51 11.71 -8.59
N SER A 175 -17.34 12.25 -8.24
CA SER A 175 -16.68 13.35 -8.95
C SER A 175 -15.61 12.91 -9.94
N PHE A 176 -15.38 11.60 -10.09
CA PHE A 176 -14.37 11.07 -10.99
C PHE A 176 -14.59 11.54 -12.44
N CYS A 177 -13.52 12.04 -13.05
CA CYS A 177 -13.54 12.56 -14.40
C CYS A 177 -12.29 12.14 -15.18
N PHE A 178 -12.49 11.73 -16.43
CA PHE A 178 -11.40 11.50 -17.37
C PHE A 178 -10.78 12.85 -17.75
N ALA A 179 -9.47 12.97 -17.61
CA ALA A 179 -8.75 14.24 -17.79
C ALA A 179 -7.77 14.24 -18.97
N GLY A 180 -7.93 13.32 -19.93
CA GLY A 180 -7.12 13.26 -21.15
C GLY A 180 -6.05 12.17 -21.15
N ASP A 181 -5.19 12.25 -22.17
CA ASP A 181 -4.10 11.29 -22.40
C ASP A 181 -3.02 11.38 -21.31
N TYR A 182 -2.51 10.22 -20.89
CA TYR A 182 -1.30 10.12 -20.10
C TYR A 182 -0.22 9.42 -20.91
N VAL A 183 0.91 10.08 -21.12
CA VAL A 183 2.09 9.49 -21.75
C VAL A 183 2.98 8.93 -20.66
N ASP A 184 2.92 7.62 -20.46
CA ASP A 184 3.74 6.95 -19.45
C ASP A 184 5.22 6.91 -19.87
N THR A 185 6.02 7.70 -19.14
CA THR A 185 7.46 7.83 -19.34
C THR A 185 8.27 6.93 -18.42
N LYS A 186 7.63 6.12 -17.56
CA LYS A 186 8.36 5.18 -16.70
C LYS A 186 9.24 4.26 -17.56
N PRO A 187 10.51 4.04 -17.17
CA PRO A 187 11.42 3.18 -17.92
C PRO A 187 10.90 1.75 -17.92
N ARG A 188 11.50 0.91 -18.77
CA ARG A 188 11.23 -0.53 -18.81
C ARG A 188 12.38 -1.30 -18.16
N ASP A 189 12.06 -2.40 -17.51
CA ASP A 189 13.06 -3.34 -17.00
C ASP A 189 13.62 -4.25 -18.10
N ALA A 190 14.53 -5.16 -17.73
CA ALA A 190 15.16 -6.10 -18.66
C ALA A 190 14.17 -7.06 -19.35
N LEU A 191 12.98 -7.26 -18.79
CA LEU A 191 11.90 -8.07 -19.37
C LEU A 191 10.93 -7.23 -20.22
N GLY A 192 11.23 -5.94 -20.43
CA GLY A 192 10.38 -5.02 -21.18
C GLY A 192 9.11 -4.58 -20.44
N ARG A 193 9.00 -4.86 -19.14
CA ARG A 193 7.88 -4.42 -18.29
C ARG A 193 8.12 -2.97 -17.90
N ARG A 194 7.09 -2.11 -17.94
CA ARG A 194 7.19 -0.77 -17.32
C ARG A 194 7.60 -0.91 -15.86
N ARG A 195 8.39 0.02 -15.32
CA ARG A 195 8.73 0.10 -13.89
C ARG A 195 7.56 0.63 -13.07
N THR A 196 6.41 0.00 -13.24
CA THR A 196 5.19 0.13 -12.45
C THR A 196 5.00 -1.21 -11.76
N CYS A 197 4.96 -1.20 -10.43
CA CYS A 197 4.72 -2.40 -9.63
C CYS A 197 3.58 -2.11 -8.67
N ILE A 198 2.47 -2.82 -8.86
CA ILE A 198 1.23 -2.63 -8.09
C ILE A 198 1.03 -3.87 -7.23
N VAL A 199 0.60 -3.69 -5.99
CA VAL A 199 0.24 -4.79 -5.11
C VAL A 199 -1.19 -4.64 -4.60
N ALA A 200 -2.03 -5.59 -4.97
CA ALA A 200 -3.43 -5.69 -4.53
C ALA A 200 -3.52 -6.48 -3.22
N ILE A 201 -4.02 -5.81 -2.18
CA ILE A 201 -4.31 -6.38 -0.87
C ILE A 201 -5.72 -5.98 -0.41
N ASP A 202 -6.54 -6.97 -0.07
CA ASP A 202 -7.92 -6.72 0.37
C ASP A 202 -8.03 -6.56 1.88
N ALA A 203 -8.64 -5.46 2.35
CA ALA A 203 -8.94 -5.21 3.76
C ALA A 203 -10.25 -5.91 4.20
N LEU A 204 -10.46 -6.10 5.51
CA LEU A 204 -11.76 -6.53 6.04
C LEU A 204 -12.80 -5.42 5.84
N MET A 205 -14.00 -5.81 5.42
CA MET A 205 -15.11 -4.89 5.20
C MET A 205 -15.95 -4.72 6.48
N MET A 206 -16.15 -3.46 6.87
CA MET A 206 -16.97 -3.01 7.99
C MET A 206 -16.71 -3.78 9.30
N PRO A 207 -15.46 -3.87 9.78
CA PRO A 207 -15.15 -4.64 10.98
C PRO A 207 -15.70 -4.00 12.27
N GLY A 208 -16.05 -2.71 12.24
CA GLY A 208 -16.54 -1.98 13.42
C GLY A 208 -15.53 -2.06 14.58
N LYS A 209 -15.99 -2.21 15.82
CA LYS A 209 -15.10 -2.36 16.99
C LYS A 209 -14.26 -3.64 16.97
N ARG A 210 -14.64 -4.64 16.16
CA ARG A 210 -13.94 -5.93 16.12
C ARG A 210 -12.56 -5.84 15.47
N GLN A 211 -12.27 -4.77 14.74
CA GLN A 211 -10.95 -4.57 14.13
C GLN A 211 -9.80 -4.58 15.13
N TYR A 212 -10.09 -4.24 16.39
CA TYR A 212 -9.15 -4.26 17.51
C TYR A 212 -9.02 -5.65 18.16
N GLU A 213 -9.77 -6.67 17.72
CA GLU A 213 -9.58 -8.06 18.15
C GLU A 213 -8.25 -8.59 17.60
N ASP A 214 -7.45 -9.27 18.45
CA ASP A 214 -6.15 -9.87 18.12
C ASP A 214 -6.17 -10.63 16.78
N LYS A 215 -7.23 -11.40 16.53
CA LYS A 215 -7.40 -12.20 15.31
C LYS A 215 -7.56 -11.33 14.05
N LEU A 216 -8.27 -10.20 14.15
CA LEU A 216 -8.52 -9.33 13.01
C LEU A 216 -7.31 -8.43 12.75
N MET A 217 -6.65 -7.91 13.80
CA MET A 217 -5.35 -7.22 13.64
C MET A 217 -4.32 -8.15 12.98
N LEU A 218 -4.21 -9.40 13.44
CA LEU A 218 -3.31 -10.40 12.86
C LEU A 218 -3.63 -10.70 11.39
N ARG A 219 -4.92 -10.76 11.02
CA ARG A 219 -5.32 -10.93 9.62
C ARG A 219 -4.82 -9.78 8.76
N GLU A 220 -5.01 -8.55 9.22
CA GLU A 220 -4.70 -7.35 8.45
C GLU A 220 -3.20 -7.14 8.29
N VAL A 221 -2.41 -7.29 9.36
CA VAL A 221 -0.94 -7.21 9.27
C VAL A 221 -0.37 -8.31 8.36
N ASN A 222 -0.89 -9.54 8.45
CA ASN A 222 -0.45 -10.64 7.58
C ASN A 222 -0.80 -10.44 6.12
N LYS A 223 -1.95 -9.82 5.83
CA LYS A 223 -2.36 -9.47 4.47
C LYS A 223 -1.42 -8.44 3.86
N ALA A 224 -1.15 -7.35 4.59
CA ALA A 224 -0.20 -6.33 4.17
C ALA A 224 1.21 -6.93 4.00
N PHE A 225 1.66 -7.73 4.97
CA PHE A 225 2.96 -8.41 4.93
C PHE A 225 3.10 -9.35 3.73
N CYS A 226 2.06 -10.11 3.37
CA CYS A 226 2.04 -10.94 2.17
C CYS A 226 2.28 -10.13 0.89
N GLY A 227 1.63 -8.96 0.78
CA GLY A 227 1.85 -8.05 -0.35
C GLY A 227 3.23 -7.41 -0.35
N PHE A 228 3.71 -7.02 0.83
CA PHE A 228 4.98 -6.33 0.97
C PHE A 228 6.18 -7.26 0.99
N LEU A 229 6.03 -8.57 1.07
CA LEU A 229 7.16 -9.48 1.03
C LEU A 229 7.75 -9.56 -0.38
N ASP A 230 9.07 -9.44 -0.50
CA ASP A 230 9.78 -9.76 -1.75
C ASP A 230 10.11 -11.26 -1.77
N GLN A 231 9.61 -12.00 -2.76
CA GLN A 231 9.76 -13.45 -2.85
C GLN A 231 10.83 -13.89 -3.87
N MET A 232 11.58 -12.95 -4.45
CA MET A 232 12.40 -13.25 -5.64
C MET A 232 13.82 -13.80 -5.40
N GLU A 233 14.31 -13.90 -4.16
CA GLU A 233 15.67 -14.44 -3.90
C GLU A 233 15.93 -15.85 -4.49
N PRO A 234 14.99 -16.82 -4.52
CA PRO A 234 15.30 -18.16 -5.06
C PRO A 234 14.93 -18.37 -6.54
N LEU A 235 14.03 -17.58 -7.13
CA LEU A 235 13.47 -17.82 -8.47
C LEU A 235 14.35 -17.28 -9.61
N LEU A 236 15.08 -16.18 -9.38
CA LEU A 236 16.01 -15.65 -10.37
C LEU A 236 17.19 -16.61 -10.61
N LEU A 237 17.64 -17.33 -9.57
CA LEU A 237 18.65 -18.38 -9.73
C LEU A 237 18.18 -19.53 -10.63
N SER A 238 16.91 -19.95 -10.51
CA SER A 238 16.38 -21.07 -11.29
C SER A 238 16.06 -20.68 -12.73
N ILE A 239 15.53 -19.47 -12.97
CA ILE A 239 15.28 -18.96 -14.32
C ILE A 239 16.60 -18.71 -15.06
N SER A 240 17.62 -18.15 -14.40
CA SER A 240 18.97 -18.01 -14.97
C SER A 240 19.56 -19.37 -15.36
N PHE A 241 19.33 -20.40 -14.55
CA PHE A 241 19.81 -21.77 -14.82
C PHE A 241 19.07 -22.47 -15.96
N CYS A 242 17.77 -22.19 -16.14
CA CYS A 242 16.98 -22.74 -17.25
C CYS A 242 17.28 -22.02 -18.57
N TYR A 243 17.47 -20.70 -18.56
CA TYR A 243 17.79 -19.92 -19.75
C TYR A 243 19.19 -20.24 -20.28
N THR A 244 20.19 -20.39 -19.40
CA THR A 244 21.55 -20.80 -19.77
C THR A 244 21.60 -22.22 -20.37
N LYS A 245 20.74 -23.14 -19.91
CA LYS A 245 20.63 -24.49 -20.48
C LYS A 245 20.00 -24.52 -21.87
N GLU A 246 18.99 -23.69 -22.15
CA GLU A 246 18.38 -23.62 -23.49
C GLU A 246 19.31 -22.98 -24.53
N VAL A 247 20.12 -21.99 -24.13
CA VAL A 247 21.14 -21.39 -25.01
C VAL A 247 22.28 -22.38 -25.30
N HIS A 248 22.71 -23.17 -24.32
CA HIS A 248 23.74 -24.21 -24.52
C HIS A 248 23.25 -25.41 -25.35
N GLN A 249 21.94 -25.71 -25.38
CA GLN A 249 21.40 -26.79 -26.21
C GLN A 249 21.15 -26.41 -27.68
N LYS A 250 21.12 -25.11 -28.03
CA LYS A 250 20.86 -24.64 -29.41
C LYS A 250 22.09 -24.12 -30.16
N GLY A 251 23.28 -24.16 -29.57
CA GLY A 251 24.53 -23.71 -30.20
C GLY A 251 25.55 -24.84 -30.41
N SER A 252 25.31 -25.76 -31.35
CA SER A 252 26.36 -26.65 -31.88
C SER A 252 26.49 -26.45 -33.38
N TYR A 253 27.21 -25.40 -33.77
CA TYR A 253 27.95 -25.35 -35.03
C TYR A 253 29.31 -24.74 -34.75
N THR A 254 30.34 -25.46 -35.17
CA THR A 254 31.76 -25.22 -34.97
C THR A 254 32.27 -24.01 -35.73
N ASP A 255 33.15 -23.24 -35.08
CA ASP A 255 34.55 -22.93 -35.51
C ASP A 255 34.95 -21.46 -35.28
N GLY A 256 36.19 -21.26 -34.85
CA GLY A 256 36.87 -19.96 -34.82
C GLY A 256 37.03 -19.32 -33.43
N GLY A 257 38.19 -19.52 -32.81
CA GLY A 257 38.52 -18.96 -31.50
C GLY A 257 38.64 -17.43 -31.45
N CYS A 258 38.20 -16.88 -30.33
CA CYS A 258 38.76 -15.69 -29.70
C CYS A 258 38.41 -15.77 -28.21
N GLY A 259 39.41 -15.69 -27.34
CA GLY A 259 39.23 -15.73 -25.89
C GLY A 259 38.35 -14.57 -25.43
N ILE A 260 37.25 -14.90 -24.76
CA ILE A 260 36.45 -13.96 -23.99
C ILE A 260 36.64 -14.36 -22.53
N SER A 261 37.18 -13.43 -21.75
CA SER A 261 37.45 -13.55 -20.32
C SER A 261 36.23 -14.01 -19.53
N ASP A 262 36.44 -14.95 -18.60
CA ASP A 262 35.49 -15.52 -17.64
C ASP A 262 34.89 -14.51 -16.62
N ASP A 263 35.02 -13.20 -16.84
CA ASP A 263 34.59 -12.14 -15.92
C ASP A 263 33.20 -11.53 -16.26
N ALA A 264 32.55 -11.95 -17.36
CA ALA A 264 31.25 -11.41 -17.77
C ALA A 264 30.04 -12.07 -17.08
N ASP A 265 30.22 -13.21 -16.41
CA ASP A 265 29.12 -14.07 -15.94
C ASP A 265 28.73 -13.86 -14.46
N ARG A 266 29.29 -12.83 -13.81
CA ARG A 266 29.00 -12.48 -12.41
C ARG A 266 28.50 -11.06 -12.20
N VAL A 267 27.91 -10.44 -13.23
CA VAL A 267 26.97 -9.35 -12.96
C VAL A 267 25.69 -10.02 -12.45
N LEU A 268 25.70 -10.34 -11.16
CA LEU A 268 24.49 -10.48 -10.37
C LEU A 268 23.65 -9.25 -10.72
N VAL A 269 22.60 -9.44 -11.52
CA VAL A 269 21.54 -8.46 -11.65
C VAL A 269 20.96 -8.38 -10.25
N LYS A 270 21.55 -7.50 -9.41
CA LYS A 270 20.93 -7.04 -8.18
C LYS A 270 19.57 -6.57 -8.65
N ASP A 271 18.56 -7.36 -8.35
CA ASP A 271 17.21 -7.10 -8.78
C ASP A 271 16.87 -5.68 -8.34
N GLU A 272 16.72 -4.75 -9.30
CA GLU A 272 16.42 -3.34 -9.03
C GLU A 272 15.12 -3.22 -8.21
N PHE A 273 14.34 -4.29 -8.14
CA PHE A 273 13.10 -4.39 -7.39
C PHE A 273 13.24 -4.85 -5.93
N SER A 274 14.40 -5.40 -5.53
CA SER A 274 14.73 -5.66 -4.11
C SER A 274 14.91 -4.37 -3.28
N THR A 275 14.79 -3.22 -3.96
CA THR A 275 14.85 -1.87 -3.38
C THR A 275 13.52 -1.11 -3.44
N LEU A 276 12.42 -1.77 -3.82
CA LEU A 276 11.11 -1.09 -3.83
C LEU A 276 10.65 -0.78 -2.41
N GLY A 277 10.47 0.51 -2.10
CA GLY A 277 9.71 0.93 -0.93
C GLY A 277 8.20 0.71 -1.12
N ILE A 278 7.39 1.23 -0.21
CA ILE A 278 5.92 1.14 -0.28
C ILE A 278 5.34 2.53 -0.51
N ALA A 279 4.41 2.68 -1.45
CA ALA A 279 3.55 3.85 -1.62
C ALA A 279 2.10 3.43 -1.34
N THR A 280 1.53 3.88 -0.23
CA THR A 280 0.21 3.45 0.27
C THR A 280 -0.57 4.63 0.87
N GLY A 281 -1.69 4.35 1.55
CA GLY A 281 -2.49 5.35 2.27
C GLY A 281 -3.56 4.70 3.14
N ASN A 282 -4.76 5.28 3.12
CA ASN A 282 -5.93 4.91 3.95
C ASN A 282 -6.59 3.56 3.56
N TRP A 283 -5.78 2.50 3.48
CA TRP A 283 -6.18 1.14 3.06
C TRP A 283 -7.31 0.57 3.93
N GLY A 284 -8.48 0.39 3.31
CA GLY A 284 -9.66 -0.16 3.98
C GLY A 284 -10.41 0.81 4.90
N CYS A 285 -10.07 2.10 4.91
CA CYS A 285 -10.66 3.07 5.84
C CYS A 285 -11.90 3.80 5.30
N GLY A 286 -12.05 3.87 3.96
CA GLY A 286 -13.21 4.49 3.30
C GLY A 286 -14.43 3.57 3.29
N ALA A 287 -14.76 3.03 2.12
CA ALA A 287 -15.93 2.15 1.93
C ALA A 287 -15.95 0.90 2.84
N PHE A 288 -14.80 0.50 3.39
CA PHE A 288 -14.66 -0.66 4.26
C PHE A 288 -14.64 -0.29 5.76
N GLY A 289 -14.70 0.99 6.13
CA GLY A 289 -14.94 1.43 7.50
C GLY A 289 -13.88 1.04 8.54
N GLY A 290 -12.65 0.79 8.12
CA GLY A 290 -11.51 0.57 9.01
C GLY A 290 -11.02 1.86 9.68
N ASP A 291 -10.45 1.72 10.86
CA ASP A 291 -9.80 2.77 11.64
C ASP A 291 -8.44 3.12 11.01
N MET A 292 -8.27 4.39 10.65
CA MET A 292 -7.09 4.87 9.94
C MET A 292 -5.82 4.78 10.78
N GLU A 293 -5.91 5.09 12.08
CA GLU A 293 -4.76 5.07 12.97
C GLU A 293 -4.22 3.64 13.10
N LEU A 294 -5.10 2.67 13.35
CA LEU A 294 -4.74 1.26 13.39
C LEU A 294 -4.19 0.78 12.03
N LYS A 295 -4.88 1.08 10.93
CA LYS A 295 -4.50 0.61 9.59
C LYS A 295 -3.17 1.15 9.12
N SER A 296 -2.83 2.40 9.45
CA SER A 296 -1.54 2.99 9.11
C SER A 296 -0.39 2.32 9.87
N ILE A 297 -0.54 2.08 11.17
CA ILE A 297 0.47 1.39 11.98
C ILE A 297 0.64 -0.07 11.52
N LEU A 298 -0.44 -0.80 11.24
CA LEU A 298 -0.35 -2.20 10.77
C LEU A 298 0.40 -2.30 9.42
N GLN A 299 0.19 -1.35 8.51
CA GLN A 299 0.94 -1.29 7.25
C GLN A 299 2.42 -1.00 7.49
N TRP A 300 2.74 -0.10 8.42
CA TRP A 300 4.13 0.24 8.73
C TRP A 300 4.90 -0.89 9.43
N ILE A 301 4.25 -1.59 10.36
CA ILE A 301 4.74 -2.84 10.94
C ILE A 301 5.04 -3.86 9.84
N ALA A 302 4.07 -4.11 8.95
CA ALA A 302 4.22 -5.09 7.88
C ALA A 302 5.36 -4.71 6.91
N ALA A 303 5.47 -3.44 6.52
CA ALA A 303 6.51 -2.98 5.60
C ALA A 303 7.91 -3.09 6.21
N SER A 304 8.04 -2.69 7.48
CA SER A 304 9.30 -2.78 8.22
C SER A 304 9.74 -4.23 8.41
N GLN A 305 8.81 -5.11 8.80
CA GLN A 305 9.07 -6.54 8.94
C GLN A 305 9.45 -7.21 7.62
N ALA A 306 8.90 -6.73 6.50
CA ALA A 306 9.23 -7.21 5.15
C ALA A 306 10.58 -6.67 4.63
N GLY A 307 11.30 -5.87 5.42
CA GLY A 307 12.59 -5.29 5.03
C GLY A 307 12.48 -4.23 3.95
N ARG A 308 11.32 -3.57 3.81
CA ARG A 308 11.14 -2.51 2.81
C ARG A 308 11.97 -1.28 3.18
N PRO A 309 12.64 -0.61 2.22
CA PRO A 309 13.56 0.49 2.53
C PRO A 309 12.87 1.76 3.02
N PHE A 310 11.58 1.95 2.72
CA PHE A 310 10.76 3.06 3.22
C PHE A 310 9.27 2.76 3.02
N LEU A 311 8.42 3.52 3.72
CA LEU A 311 6.98 3.62 3.46
C LEU A 311 6.59 5.10 3.27
N THR A 312 6.00 5.41 2.12
CA THR A 312 5.31 6.68 1.87
C THR A 312 3.82 6.48 2.07
N TYR A 313 3.23 7.26 2.98
CA TYR A 313 1.81 7.21 3.31
C TYR A 313 1.10 8.46 2.79
N PHE A 314 0.19 8.30 1.83
CA PHE A 314 -0.68 9.37 1.36
C PHE A 314 -1.93 9.45 2.24
N SER A 315 -2.09 10.57 2.97
CA SER A 315 -3.22 10.74 3.88
C SER A 315 -4.47 11.31 3.20
N PHE A 316 -4.34 11.84 1.99
CA PHE A 316 -5.44 12.44 1.20
C PHE A 316 -6.15 13.57 1.94
N GLY A 317 -5.39 14.42 2.61
CA GLY A 317 -5.88 15.62 3.30
C GLY A 317 -6.49 15.38 4.68
N VAL A 318 -6.60 14.13 5.15
CA VAL A 318 -7.17 13.84 6.48
C VAL A 318 -6.24 14.35 7.61
N PRO A 319 -6.78 15.03 8.65
CA PRO A 319 -5.99 15.63 9.72
C PRO A 319 -5.08 14.65 10.48
N GLU A 320 -5.56 13.42 10.69
CA GLU A 320 -4.86 12.36 11.41
C GLU A 320 -3.53 11.97 10.73
N GLY A 321 -3.35 12.29 9.44
CA GLY A 321 -2.08 12.09 8.75
C GLY A 321 -0.91 12.86 9.39
N GLY A 322 -1.15 14.05 9.93
CA GLY A 322 -0.11 14.81 10.64
C GLY A 322 0.36 14.10 11.92
N SER A 323 -0.58 13.48 12.64
CA SER A 323 -0.31 12.71 13.85
C SER A 323 0.48 11.43 13.57
N LEU A 324 0.26 10.78 12.42
CA LEU A 324 1.03 9.59 12.04
C LEU A 324 2.53 9.87 11.90
N GLN A 325 2.91 11.00 11.28
CA GLN A 325 4.33 11.35 11.18
C GLN A 325 4.96 11.55 12.56
N GLN A 326 4.25 12.23 13.48
CA GLN A 326 4.73 12.44 14.85
C GLN A 326 4.90 11.12 15.61
N VAL A 327 3.93 10.21 15.49
CA VAL A 327 4.02 8.86 16.07
C VAL A 327 5.22 8.10 15.52
N ALA A 328 5.43 8.16 14.20
CA ALA A 328 6.53 7.46 13.56
C ALA A 328 7.90 8.01 13.99
N ASP A 329 8.05 9.34 14.01
CA ASP A 329 9.28 10.00 14.45
C ASP A 329 9.59 9.67 15.92
N TRP A 330 8.58 9.65 16.79
CA TRP A 330 8.74 9.30 18.19
C TRP A 330 9.16 7.83 18.37
N ILE A 331 8.46 6.88 17.75
CA ILE A 331 8.79 5.44 17.81
C ILE A 331 10.22 5.17 17.33
N ILE A 332 10.64 5.82 16.23
CA ILE A 332 12.01 5.71 15.72
C ILE A 332 13.01 6.29 16.74
N SER A 333 12.71 7.43 17.37
CA SER A 333 13.60 8.06 18.35
C SER A 333 13.79 7.24 19.63
N GLU A 334 12.76 6.52 20.07
CA GLU A 334 12.81 5.60 21.21
C GLU A 334 13.45 4.25 20.86
N GLY A 335 13.75 4.00 19.57
CA GLY A 335 14.40 2.77 19.12
C GLY A 335 13.53 1.53 19.23
N TRP A 336 12.20 1.67 19.19
CA TRP A 336 11.28 0.55 19.29
C TRP A 336 11.43 -0.42 18.11
N SER A 337 11.33 -1.71 18.41
CA SER A 337 11.20 -2.79 17.44
C SER A 337 9.76 -2.99 17.01
N VAL A 338 9.59 -3.69 15.88
CA VAL A 338 8.28 -4.15 15.39
C VAL A 338 7.52 -4.92 16.48
N GLY A 339 8.19 -5.79 17.25
CA GLY A 339 7.54 -6.58 18.30
C GLY A 339 7.06 -5.75 19.48
N GLU A 340 7.83 -4.75 19.90
CA GLU A 340 7.40 -3.82 20.96
C GLU A 340 6.14 -3.07 20.56
N LEU A 341 6.10 -2.48 19.36
CA LEU A 341 4.90 -1.79 18.89
C LEU A 341 3.72 -2.74 18.71
N TRP A 342 3.95 -3.95 18.20
CA TRP A 342 2.89 -4.97 18.10
C TRP A 342 2.26 -5.29 19.46
N ASN A 343 3.09 -5.47 20.50
CA ASN A 343 2.61 -5.74 21.85
C ASN A 343 1.80 -4.55 22.42
N VAL A 344 2.18 -3.31 22.10
CA VAL A 344 1.38 -2.11 22.42
C VAL A 344 0.03 -2.13 21.71
N LEU A 345 -0.02 -2.53 20.43
CA LEU A 345 -1.28 -2.67 19.69
C LEU A 345 -2.20 -3.74 20.29
N VAL A 346 -1.64 -4.86 20.74
CA VAL A 346 -2.42 -5.93 21.39
C VAL A 346 -3.03 -5.43 22.71
N ASP A 347 -2.27 -4.76 23.58
CA ASP A 347 -2.82 -4.17 24.82
C ASP A 347 -3.89 -3.11 24.52
N TYR A 348 -3.58 -2.19 23.59
CA TYR A 348 -4.55 -1.17 23.14
C TYR A 348 -5.83 -1.83 22.64
N GLY A 349 -5.72 -2.86 21.79
CA GLY A 349 -6.85 -3.57 21.22
C GLY A 349 -7.74 -4.22 22.27
N GLN A 350 -7.15 -4.92 23.25
CA GLN A 350 -7.89 -5.52 24.36
C GLN A 350 -8.64 -4.47 25.20
N ARG A 351 -8.04 -3.31 25.45
CA ARG A 351 -8.68 -2.21 26.18
C ARG A 351 -9.81 -1.55 25.40
N ARG A 352 -9.66 -1.39 24.08
CA ARG A 352 -10.70 -0.87 23.17
C ARG A 352 -11.90 -1.81 23.09
N VAL A 353 -11.66 -3.11 22.88
CA VAL A 353 -12.72 -4.12 22.81
C VAL A 353 -13.49 -4.23 24.12
N SER A 354 -12.79 -4.18 25.26
CA SER A 354 -13.43 -4.20 26.58
C SER A 354 -14.16 -2.90 26.97
N GLY A 355 -14.08 -1.85 26.14
CA GLY A 355 -14.70 -0.55 26.42
C GLY A 355 -14.00 0.24 27.53
N ARG A 356 -12.81 -0.18 27.97
CA ARG A 356 -12.01 0.49 29.01
C ARG A 356 -11.21 1.69 28.48
N LEU A 357 -11.13 1.83 27.16
CA LEU A 357 -10.41 2.90 26.50
C LEU A 357 -11.24 3.47 25.35
N ASN A 358 -11.41 4.79 25.33
CA ASN A 358 -12.09 5.52 24.25
C ASN A 358 -11.14 6.47 23.48
N GLU A 359 -9.92 6.64 23.97
CA GLU A 359 -8.88 7.44 23.30
C GLU A 359 -8.40 6.79 22.00
N GLY A 360 -7.98 7.61 21.03
CA GLY A 360 -7.37 7.16 19.77
C GLY A 360 -5.99 6.54 19.97
N LEU A 361 -5.60 5.68 19.05
CA LEU A 361 -4.35 4.93 19.09
C LEU A 361 -3.12 5.85 19.05
N PHE A 362 -3.11 6.88 18.21
CA PHE A 362 -1.96 7.77 18.11
C PHE A 362 -1.70 8.51 19.42
N LYS A 363 -2.76 8.99 20.08
CA LYS A 363 -2.66 9.63 21.38
C LYS A 363 -2.27 8.64 22.49
N TRP A 364 -2.69 7.38 22.38
CA TRP A 364 -2.29 6.32 23.29
C TRP A 364 -0.81 5.97 23.20
N ILE A 365 -0.23 6.00 21.99
CA ILE A 365 1.18 5.70 21.75
C ILE A 365 2.06 6.87 22.21
N LEU A 366 1.69 8.11 21.84
CA LEU A 366 2.50 9.27 22.16
C LEU A 366 2.54 9.50 23.69
N PRO A 367 3.70 9.92 24.21
CA PRO A 367 3.82 10.23 25.62
C PRO A 367 2.83 11.34 26.01
N ASN A 368 2.19 11.17 27.17
CA ASN A 368 1.27 12.16 27.69
C ASN A 368 2.03 13.50 27.84
N ALA A 369 1.56 14.60 27.26
CA ALA A 369 2.28 15.88 27.27
C ALA A 369 2.63 16.37 28.69
N ALA A 370 1.85 15.96 29.70
CA ALA A 370 2.14 16.20 31.11
C ALA A 370 3.34 15.38 31.65
N ALA A 371 3.54 14.14 31.18
CA ALA A 371 4.65 13.28 31.61
C ALA A 371 6.00 13.75 31.04
N ILE A 372 6.01 14.40 29.88
CA ILE A 372 7.22 14.98 29.28
C ILE A 372 7.67 16.23 30.07
N GLN A 373 6.72 17.04 30.54
CA GLN A 373 7.01 18.20 31.39
C GLN A 373 7.54 17.77 32.76
N ASP A 374 7.02 16.68 33.35
CA ASP A 374 7.54 16.14 34.60
C ASP A 374 8.94 15.52 34.45
N ALA A 375 9.21 14.82 33.34
CA ALA A 375 10.54 14.26 33.06
C ALA A 375 11.60 15.36 32.80
N GLN A 376 11.22 16.45 32.14
CA GLN A 376 12.09 17.62 31.96
C GLN A 376 12.23 18.49 33.22
N ALA A 377 11.27 18.43 34.14
CA ALA A 377 11.37 19.07 35.45
C ALA A 377 12.25 18.28 36.44
N SER A 378 12.32 16.95 36.30
CA SER A 378 13.17 16.09 37.15
C SER A 378 14.65 16.08 36.78
N ASP A 379 15.01 16.53 35.57
CA ASP A 379 16.39 16.62 35.07
C ASP A 379 16.95 18.06 35.11
N THR A 380 16.69 18.79 36.21
CA THR A 380 17.44 20.01 36.51
C THR A 380 18.57 19.72 37.49
N PRO A 381 19.86 19.90 37.11
CA PRO A 381 20.96 19.82 38.06
C PRO A 381 20.87 20.99 39.05
N ALA A 382 21.01 20.68 40.34
CA ALA A 382 21.17 21.70 41.36
C ALA A 382 22.50 22.45 41.15
N GLU A 383 22.44 23.68 40.63
CA GLU A 383 23.59 24.58 40.63
C GLU A 383 23.35 25.84 41.48
N ALA A 384 24.07 25.84 42.60
CA ALA A 384 24.85 26.91 43.21
C ALA A 384 24.34 28.37 43.15
N HIS A 385 24.08 28.88 44.36
CA HIS A 385 24.11 30.28 44.74
C HIS A 385 25.27 31.08 44.10
N TYR A 386 24.94 32.20 43.47
CA TYR A 386 25.77 33.41 43.48
C TYR A 386 24.88 34.66 43.55
N ASN A 387 25.12 35.48 44.57
CA ASN A 387 24.59 36.85 44.70
C ASN A 387 25.34 37.77 43.72
N ASP A 388 24.65 38.66 42.99
CA ASP A 388 24.77 40.11 43.20
C ASP A 388 23.83 40.97 42.30
N LEU A 389 23.04 41.80 42.98
CA LEU A 389 22.73 43.23 42.78
C LEU A 389 22.33 43.84 41.41
N THR A 390 21.04 44.24 41.34
CA THR A 390 20.47 45.58 40.96
C THR A 390 20.64 46.10 39.49
N VAL A 391 19.76 46.87 38.81
CA VAL A 391 18.70 47.86 39.15
C VAL A 391 17.79 48.12 37.91
N PHE A 392 16.58 48.68 38.13
CA PHE A 392 15.66 49.47 37.23
C PHE A 392 14.87 48.71 36.13
N SER A 393 13.60 49.00 35.78
CA SER A 393 12.44 49.70 36.36
C SER A 393 11.30 49.70 35.31
N CYS A 394 10.05 49.56 35.79
CA CYS A 394 8.79 50.19 35.31
C CYS A 394 8.30 50.08 33.84
N ILE A 395 7.04 49.64 33.70
CA ILE A 395 5.84 50.27 33.05
C ILE A 395 4.87 49.12 32.73
N GLU A 396 3.83 48.88 33.54
CA GLU A 396 2.45 49.44 33.48
C GLU A 396 1.62 49.04 32.23
N THR A 397 0.54 48.26 32.51
CA THR A 397 -0.88 48.35 32.04
C THR A 397 -1.18 48.29 30.52
N ALA A 398 -2.30 47.77 29.99
CA ALA A 398 -3.65 47.52 30.48
C ALA A 398 -4.43 46.49 29.61
N GLU A 399 -5.48 45.91 30.22
CA GLU A 399 -6.86 45.63 29.74
C GLU A 399 -7.14 45.04 28.33
N VAL A 400 -7.74 43.84 28.23
CA VAL A 400 -9.19 43.48 28.23
C VAL A 400 -9.95 43.91 26.96
N SER A 401 -10.40 42.92 26.17
CA SER A 401 -11.82 42.84 25.74
C SER A 401 -12.15 41.49 25.08
N HIS A 402 -13.20 40.87 25.60
CA HIS A 402 -14.01 39.80 25.04
C HIS A 402 -14.50 40.07 23.60
N ILE A 403 -14.78 39.01 22.85
CA ILE A 403 -16.04 38.82 22.08
C ILE A 403 -16.28 37.30 21.97
N GLU A 404 -17.43 36.86 22.48
CA GLU A 404 -18.08 35.56 22.24
C GLU A 404 -18.93 35.63 20.96
N ASP A 405 -19.08 34.49 20.26
CA ASP A 405 -20.32 33.93 19.66
C ASP A 405 -19.94 32.96 18.52
N SER A 406 -20.20 31.64 18.63
CA SER A 406 -21.45 30.92 18.26
C SER A 406 -21.71 30.97 16.73
N MET A 407 -21.93 29.91 15.95
CA MET A 407 -22.87 28.77 16.04
C MET A 407 -22.64 27.77 14.88
N ALA A 408 -23.14 26.53 15.08
CA ALA A 408 -23.76 25.58 14.13
C ALA A 408 -22.95 25.05 12.93
N ILE A 409 -22.63 23.75 12.85
CA ILE A 409 -23.50 22.60 12.51
C ILE A 409 -24.18 22.79 11.15
N ASP A 410 -23.72 22.04 10.14
CA ASP A 410 -24.63 21.31 9.25
C ASP A 410 -23.96 20.07 8.63
N SER A 411 -24.72 18.99 8.73
CA SER A 411 -24.53 17.65 8.19
C SER A 411 -24.97 17.54 6.74
N ILE A 412 -24.24 16.77 5.92
CA ILE A 412 -24.73 15.85 4.85
C ILE A 412 -23.62 14.86 4.52
#